data_AF-A0A9D9EHA8-F1
#
_entry.id   AF-A0A9D9EHA8-F1
#
_cell.length_a   1.000
_cell.length_b   1.000
_cell.length_c   1.000
_cell.angle_alpha   90.00
_cell.angle_beta   90.00
_cell.angle_gamma   90.00
#
_symmetry.space_group_name_H-M   'P 1'
#
loop_
_entity.id
_entity.type
_entity.pdbx_description
1 polymer ?
#
loop_
_entity_poly.entity_id
_entity_poly.type
_entity_poly.pdbx_seq_one_letter_code
_entity_poly.pdbx_strand_id
1 'polypeptide(L)' 'MTIAFDGKKAARNRAGLGNYSRFVITTLARRFPDVRFDVYVSRRADTELL' A
#
# COMPACT_ATOMS: atom_id res chain seq x y z
N MET A 1 6.70 5.46 15.81
CA MET A 1 5.57 4.49 15.63
C MET A 1 5.68 3.89 14.24
N THR A 2 5.34 2.61 14.07
CA THR A 2 5.35 1.95 12.76
C THR A 2 3.96 1.43 12.41
N ILE A 3 3.50 1.73 11.20
CA ILE A 3 2.26 1.22 10.63
C ILE A 3 2.60 0.45 9.36
N ALA A 4 2.18 -0.80 9.28
CA ALA A 4 2.42 -1.66 8.14
C ALA A 4 1.11 -1.89 7.36
N PHE A 5 1.17 -1.78 6.03
CA PHE A 5 0.06 -2.08 5.13
C PHE A 5 0.31 -3.36 4.35
N ASP A 6 -0.74 -4.16 4.13
CA ASP A 6 -0.77 -5.09 3.00
C ASP A 6 -0.97 -4.30 1.70
N GLY A 7 0.10 -4.23 0.92
CA GLY A 7 0.24 -3.47 -0.30
C GLY A 7 -0.19 -4.19 -1.57
N LYS A 8 -0.84 -5.37 -1.51
CA LYS A 8 -1.22 -6.14 -2.72
C LYS A 8 -1.90 -5.28 -3.79
N LYS A 9 -2.89 -4.46 -3.42
CA LYS A 9 -3.58 -3.54 -4.36
C LYS A 9 -2.72 -2.32 -4.72
N ALA A 10 -2.02 -1.72 -3.75
CA ALA A 10 -1.13 -0.59 -3.99
C ALA A 10 0.01 -0.91 -4.98
N ALA A 11 0.48 -2.16 -5.00
CA ALA A 11 1.56 -2.63 -5.86
C ALA A 11 1.08 -3.14 -7.21
N ARG A 12 -0.04 -3.90 -7.25
CA ARG A 12 -0.45 -4.66 -8.45
C ARG A 12 -1.64 -4.08 -9.21
N ASN A 13 -2.45 -3.25 -8.58
CA ASN A 13 -3.60 -2.64 -9.23
C ASN A 13 -3.19 -1.28 -9.82
N ARG A 14 -3.35 -1.12 -11.14
CA ARG A 14 -3.03 0.12 -11.86
C ARG A 14 -4.26 1.02 -12.08
N ALA A 15 -5.41 0.62 -11.56
CA ALA A 15 -6.68 1.32 -11.64
C ALA A 15 -7.14 1.78 -10.24
N GLY A 16 -8.39 2.23 -10.15
CA GLY A 16 -9.00 2.94 -9.00
C GLY A 16 -8.45 2.51 -7.64
N LEU A 17 -8.64 1.25 -7.24
CA LEU A 17 -8.21 0.76 -5.92
C LEU A 17 -6.72 0.96 -5.66
N GLY A 18 -5.84 0.66 -6.63
CA GLY A 18 -4.41 0.87 -6.44
C GLY A 18 -4.03 2.35 -6.38
N ASN A 19 -4.73 3.21 -7.14
CA ASN A 19 -4.52 4.66 -7.11
C ASN A 19 -4.93 5.25 -5.75
N TYR A 20 -6.10 4.86 -5.23
CA TYR A 20 -6.54 5.29 -3.90
C TYR A 20 -5.63 4.76 -2.80
N SER A 21 -5.20 3.50 -2.85
CA SER A 21 -4.24 2.97 -1.87
C SER A 21 -2.94 3.79 -1.86
N ARG A 22 -2.35 4.07 -3.03
CA ARG A 22 -1.14 4.90 -3.14
C ARG A 22 -1.36 6.33 -2.63
N PHE A 23 -2.50 6.93 -2.96
CA PHE A 23 -2.86 8.27 -2.50
C PHE A 23 -2.93 8.34 -0.96
N VAL A 24 -3.64 7.42 -0.32
CA VAL A 24 -3.79 7.39 1.14
C VAL A 24 -2.44 7.17 1.82
N ILE A 25 -1.69 6.15 1.42
CA ILE A 25 -0.38 5.83 2.02
C ILE A 25 0.58 7.01 1.91
N THR A 26 0.66 7.63 0.73
CA THR A 26 1.55 8.77 0.49
C THR A 26 1.12 10.00 1.29
N THR A 27 -0.19 10.24 1.40
CA THR A 27 -0.72 11.37 2.16
C THR A 27 -0.43 11.22 3.65
N LEU A 28 -0.61 10.02 4.21
CA LEU A 28 -0.30 9.72 5.61
C LEU A 28 1.20 9.89 5.90
N ALA A 29 2.06 9.34 5.03
CA ALA A 29 3.52 9.47 5.18
C ALA A 29 3.99 10.94 5.14
N ARG A 30 3.39 11.77 4.28
CA ARG A 30 3.68 13.20 4.23
C ARG A 30 3.15 13.97 5.45
N ARG A 31 1.97 13.58 5.96
CA ARG A 31 1.32 14.27 7.08
C ARG A 31 1.99 13.98 8.42
N PHE A 32 2.57 12.79 8.56
CA PHE A 32 3.17 12.27 9.79
C PHE A 32 4.59 11.77 9.53
N PRO A 33 5.58 12.67 9.35
CA PRO A 33 6.95 12.30 8.95
C PRO A 33 7.69 11.45 10.01
N ASP A 34 7.29 11.55 11.28
CA ASP A 34 7.88 10.78 12.39
C ASP A 34 7.29 9.35 12.50
N VAL A 35 6.29 9.03 11.68
CA VAL A 35 5.66 7.70 11.62
C VAL A 35 6.20 6.97 10.41
N ARG A 36 6.72 5.76 10.64
CA ARG A 36 7.18 4.88 9.57
C ARG A 36 6.00 4.13 8.99
N PHE A 37 5.77 4.28 7.68
CA PHE A 37 4.74 3.57 6.94
C PHE A 37 5.38 2.57 5.98
N ASP A 38 5.36 1.28 6.34
CA ASP A 38 5.89 0.21 5.49
C ASP A 38 4.76 -0.43 4.68
N VAL A 39 5.04 -0.78 3.42
CA VAL A 39 4.08 -1.41 2.51
C VAL A 39 4.64 -2.76 2.07
N TYR A 40 4.00 -3.84 2.50
CA TYR A 40 4.45 -5.19 2.19
C TYR A 40 3.63 -5.78 1.05
N VAL A 41 4.28 -6.45 0.11
CA VAL A 41 3.60 -7.20 -0.94
C VAL A 41 4.24 -8.57 -1.03
N SER A 42 3.42 -9.62 -1.15
CA SER A 42 3.94 -10.96 -1.38
C SER A 42 4.73 -10.99 -2.68
N ARG A 43 5.81 -11.77 -2.73
CA ARG A 43 6.59 -11.93 -3.97
C ARG A 43 5.86 -12.78 -5.02
N ARG A 44 4.93 -13.64 -4.58
CA ARG A 44 4.08 -14.47 -5.44
C ARG A 44 2.76 -13.77 -5.78
N ALA A 45 2.36 -13.81 -7.05
CA ALA A 45 1.02 -13.41 -7.43
C ALA A 45 0.01 -14.39 -6.80
N ASP A 46 -0.82 -13.94 -5.86
CA ASP A 46 -1.95 -14.74 -5.38
C ASP A 46 -2.88 -14.95 -6.56
N THR A 47 -3.00 -16.19 -6.99
CA THR A 47 -3.85 -16.59 -8.11
C THR A 47 -5.33 -16.68 -7.70
N GLU A 48 -5.64 -16.70 -6.40
CA GLU A 48 -6.98 -17.02 -5.86
C GLU A 48 -7.97 -15.84 -5.77
N LEU A 49 -7.60 -14.62 -6.18
CA LEU A 49 -8.50 -13.45 -6.09
C LEU A 49 -8.47 -12.57 -7.35
N LEU A 50 -8.48 -13.22 -8.52
CA LEU A 50 -8.88 -12.61 -9.79
C LEU A 50 -10.33 -12.97 -10.10
#